data_AF-A0A956AXL8-F1
#
_entry.id   AF-A0A956AXL8-F1
#
_cell.length_a   1.000
_cell.length_b   1.000
_cell.length_c   1.000
_cell.angle_alpha   90.00
_cell.angle_beta   90.00
_cell.angle_gamma   90.00
#
_symmetry.space_group_name_H-M   'P 1'
#
loop_
_entity.id
_entity.type
_entity.pdbx_description
1 polymer ?
#
loop_
_entity_poly.entity_id
_entity_poly.type
_entity_poly.pdbx_seq_one_letter_code
_entity_poly.pdbx_strand_id
1 'polypeptide(L)'
;MATRLDLSKLSLMDALDLAHLIELEAYHRYKLFASQLGTYGGYDAGSFFASMADNEAKHGQELEARRKKLFGDKPARVGLDDLYDVEAPDVGAVYSGMSTIKAFQVGLAAEQKAFDFYDMALPHIHDPEVKALFTELRDEETEHVEMLKAGMARLPADAAFEAEDDLDDEPYL
;
A
#
# COMPACT_ATOMS: atom_id res chain seq x y z
N MET A 1 12.46 12.34 -3.72
CA MET A 1 12.73 11.31 -4.74
C MET A 1 13.12 10.04 -4.01
N ALA A 2 12.26 9.03 -4.10
CA ALA A 2 12.11 7.96 -3.10
C ALA A 2 12.89 6.66 -3.40
N THR A 3 13.80 6.65 -4.37
CA THR A 3 14.57 5.45 -4.71
C THR A 3 16.03 5.77 -5.03
N ARG A 4 16.96 5.06 -4.39
CA ARG A 4 18.40 5.12 -4.73
C ARG A 4 18.81 4.17 -5.86
N LEU A 5 17.86 3.39 -6.36
CA LEU A 5 18.05 2.36 -7.38
C LEU A 5 18.08 2.96 -8.80
N ASP A 6 19.04 2.49 -9.60
CA ASP A 6 19.10 2.77 -11.03
C ASP A 6 18.18 1.78 -11.77
N LEU A 7 16.94 2.21 -12.02
CA LEU A 7 15.90 1.40 -12.66
C LEU A 7 16.30 0.89 -14.06
N SER A 8 17.25 1.55 -14.73
CA SER A 8 17.74 1.12 -16.06
C SER A 8 18.58 -0.16 -16.01
N LYS A 9 19.06 -0.55 -14.83
CA LYS A 9 19.91 -1.73 -14.60
C LYS A 9 19.22 -2.81 -13.77
N LEU A 10 17.96 -2.63 -13.44
CA LEU A 10 17.20 -3.60 -12.66
C LEU A 10 17.07 -4.90 -13.46
N SER A 11 17.45 -6.03 -12.88
CA SER A 11 17.12 -7.34 -13.44
C SER A 11 15.68 -7.73 -13.07
N LEU A 12 15.09 -8.70 -13.77
CA LEU A 12 13.78 -9.25 -13.39
C LEU A 12 13.76 -9.79 -11.95
N MET A 13 14.88 -10.36 -11.46
CA MET A 13 14.97 -10.83 -10.08
C MET A 13 14.91 -9.64 -9.10
N ASP A 14 15.68 -8.59 -9.37
CA ASP A 14 15.68 -7.39 -8.54
C ASP A 14 14.30 -6.69 -8.59
N ALA A 15 13.61 -6.75 -9.73
CA ALA A 15 12.27 -6.22 -9.92
C ALA A 15 11.22 -6.94 -9.08
N LEU A 16 11.26 -8.28 -9.07
CA LEU A 16 10.36 -9.10 -8.25
C LEU A 16 10.66 -8.95 -6.77
N ASP A 17 11.94 -8.94 -6.40
CA ASP A 17 12.36 -8.69 -5.02
C ASP A 17 11.90 -7.28 -4.59
N LEU A 18 12.01 -6.27 -5.46
CA LEU A 18 11.55 -4.90 -5.18
C LEU A 18 10.04 -4.80 -5.01
N ALA A 19 9.27 -5.36 -5.95
CA ALA A 19 7.81 -5.36 -5.88
C ALA A 19 7.32 -6.05 -4.60
N HIS A 20 7.91 -7.20 -4.24
CA HIS A 20 7.57 -7.89 -3.00
C HIS A 20 7.85 -7.02 -1.76
N LEU A 21 8.91 -6.22 -1.75
CA LEU A 21 9.21 -5.33 -0.63
C LEU A 21 8.23 -4.15 -0.53
N ILE A 22 7.72 -3.63 -1.66
CA ILE A 22 6.67 -2.60 -1.70
C ILE A 22 5.41 -3.13 -1.02
N GLU A 23 4.94 -4.29 -1.47
CA GLU A 23 3.76 -4.97 -0.93
C GLU A 23 3.91 -5.29 0.56
N LEU A 24 5.10 -5.74 0.97
CA LEU A 24 5.39 -6.03 2.37
C LEU A 24 5.38 -4.76 3.24
N GLU A 25 5.84 -3.62 2.70
CA GLU A 25 5.75 -2.33 3.37
C GLU A 25 4.28 -1.91 3.55
N ALA A 26 3.48 -1.99 2.48
CA ALA A 26 2.06 -1.65 2.48
C ALA A 26 1.28 -2.53 3.46
N TYR A 27 1.49 -3.85 3.42
CA TYR A 27 0.94 -4.80 4.38
C TYR A 27 1.23 -4.41 5.83
N HIS A 28 2.50 -4.13 6.18
CA HIS A 28 2.87 -3.77 7.54
C HIS A 28 2.24 -2.44 7.98
N ARG A 29 2.17 -1.46 7.08
CA ARG A 29 1.58 -0.15 7.33
C ARG A 29 0.07 -0.25 7.57
N TYR A 30 -0.65 -0.96 6.70
CA TYR A 30 -2.09 -1.19 6.85
C TYR A 30 -2.43 -2.01 8.09
N LYS A 31 -1.62 -3.03 8.41
CA LYS A 31 -1.78 -3.79 9.64
C LYS A 31 -1.57 -2.94 10.89
N LEU A 32 -0.60 -2.02 10.87
CA LEU A 32 -0.39 -1.06 11.95
C LEU A 32 -1.64 -0.17 12.12
N PHE A 33 -2.17 0.39 11.04
CA PHE A 33 -3.37 1.24 11.09
C PHE A 33 -4.60 0.50 11.59
N ALA A 34 -4.83 -0.72 11.10
CA ALA A 34 -5.91 -1.57 11.59
C ALA A 34 -5.77 -1.84 13.11
N SER A 35 -4.54 -2.05 13.60
CA SER A 35 -4.30 -2.27 15.02
C SER A 35 -4.50 -1.02 15.89
N GLN A 36 -4.15 0.16 15.35
CA GLN A 36 -4.29 1.45 16.05
C GLN A 36 -5.75 1.90 16.14
N LEU A 37 -6.51 1.71 15.06
CA LEU A 37 -7.92 2.08 15.00
C LEU A 37 -8.82 1.04 15.65
N GLY A 38 -8.37 -0.22 15.75
CA GLY A 38 -9.20 -1.31 16.27
C GLY A 38 -10.44 -1.56 15.39
N THR A 39 -11.35 -2.39 15.89
CA THR A 39 -12.63 -2.65 15.25
C THR A 39 -13.72 -2.51 16.29
N TYR A 40 -14.67 -1.61 16.07
CA TYR A 40 -15.73 -1.27 17.02
C TYR A 40 -17.12 -1.80 16.58
N GLY A 41 -17.19 -2.40 15.38
CA GLY A 41 -18.35 -3.12 14.85
C GLY A 41 -18.93 -2.49 13.59
N GLY A 42 -19.30 -3.31 12.61
CA GLY A 42 -19.68 -2.85 11.27
C GLY A 42 -18.47 -2.72 10.34
N TYR A 43 -18.63 -2.01 9.22
CA TYR A 43 -17.53 -1.69 8.30
C TYR A 43 -16.95 -0.33 8.67
N ASP A 44 -15.96 -0.35 9.57
CA ASP A 44 -15.26 0.82 10.11
C ASP A 44 -13.86 1.01 9.48
N ALA A 45 -13.19 2.11 9.80
CA ALA A 45 -11.86 2.44 9.28
C ALA A 45 -10.81 1.34 9.53
N GLY A 46 -10.83 0.70 10.71
CA GLY A 46 -9.90 -0.38 11.04
C GLY A 46 -10.16 -1.64 10.22
N SER A 47 -11.43 -2.01 10.02
CA SER A 47 -11.81 -3.14 9.15
C SER A 47 -11.43 -2.91 7.69
N PHE A 48 -11.51 -1.65 7.22
CA PHE A 48 -11.03 -1.26 5.90
C PHE A 48 -9.52 -1.51 5.75
N PHE A 49 -8.70 -0.98 6.66
CA PHE A 49 -7.24 -1.19 6.60
C PHE A 49 -6.85 -2.65 6.81
N ALA A 50 -7.58 -3.42 7.60
CA ALA A 50 -7.37 -4.86 7.71
C ALA A 50 -7.60 -5.56 6.35
N SER A 51 -8.63 -5.15 5.60
CA SER A 51 -8.90 -5.71 4.27
C SER A 51 -7.83 -5.34 3.23
N MET A 52 -7.27 -4.14 3.31
CA MET A 52 -6.13 -3.72 2.48
C MET A 52 -4.90 -4.58 2.80
N ALA A 53 -4.57 -4.74 4.09
CA ALA A 53 -3.46 -5.60 4.51
C ALA A 53 -3.61 -7.05 3.99
N ASP A 54 -4.82 -7.60 3.98
CA ASP A 54 -5.08 -8.94 3.44
C ASP A 54 -4.90 -9.02 1.92
N ASN A 55 -5.07 -7.92 1.19
CA ASN A 55 -4.80 -7.87 -0.26
C ASN A 55 -3.29 -7.83 -0.52
N GLU A 56 -2.55 -6.94 0.13
CA GLU A 56 -1.09 -6.83 -0.09
C GLU A 56 -0.36 -8.10 0.35
N ALA A 57 -0.87 -8.78 1.38
CA ALA A 57 -0.35 -10.07 1.79
C ALA A 57 -0.50 -11.15 0.70
N LYS A 58 -1.57 -11.11 -0.12
CA LYS A 58 -1.74 -12.03 -1.26
C LYS A 58 -0.82 -11.66 -2.40
N HIS A 59 -0.73 -10.39 -2.76
CA HIS A 59 0.20 -9.92 -3.80
C HIS A 59 1.65 -10.25 -3.46
N GLY A 60 2.06 -9.98 -2.22
CA GLY A 60 3.36 -10.35 -1.69
C GLY A 60 3.65 -11.86 -1.84
N GLN A 61 2.67 -12.73 -1.56
CA GLN A 61 2.79 -14.18 -1.74
C GLN A 61 2.91 -14.60 -3.22
N GLU A 62 2.15 -13.96 -4.11
CA GLU A 62 2.19 -14.23 -5.55
C GLU A 62 3.54 -13.84 -6.16
N LEU A 63 4.05 -12.66 -5.79
CA LEU A 63 5.37 -12.18 -6.18
C LEU A 63 6.48 -13.08 -5.62
N GLU A 64 6.41 -13.47 -4.34
CA GLU A 64 7.38 -14.40 -3.73
C GLU A 64 7.36 -15.77 -4.44
N ALA A 65 6.17 -16.30 -4.75
CA ALA A 65 6.02 -17.57 -5.46
C ALA A 65 6.61 -17.48 -6.88
N ARG A 66 6.34 -16.40 -7.61
CA ARG A 66 6.90 -16.14 -8.95
C ARG A 66 8.42 -16.01 -8.89
N ARG A 67 8.94 -15.27 -7.92
CA ARG A 67 10.38 -15.13 -7.64
C ARG A 67 11.01 -16.49 -7.42
N LYS A 68 10.49 -17.28 -6.49
CA LYS A 68 11.02 -18.60 -6.15
C LYS A 68 10.97 -19.56 -7.34
N LYS A 69 9.90 -19.52 -8.14
CA LYS A 69 9.75 -20.33 -9.35
C LYS A 69 10.81 -20.01 -10.41
N LEU A 70 11.17 -18.74 -10.59
CA LEU A 70 12.11 -18.31 -11.62
C LEU A 70 13.58 -18.35 -11.16
N PHE A 71 13.85 -18.03 -9.89
CA PHE A 71 15.21 -17.81 -9.39
C PHE A 71 15.60 -18.69 -8.20
N GLY A 72 14.69 -19.51 -7.67
CA GLY A 72 14.93 -20.40 -6.53
C GLY A 72 15.24 -19.62 -5.25
N ASP A 73 16.18 -20.13 -4.47
CA ASP A 73 16.60 -19.55 -3.18
C ASP A 73 17.80 -18.60 -3.31
N LYS A 74 18.00 -17.98 -4.48
CA LYS A 74 19.04 -16.96 -4.64
C LYS A 74 18.81 -15.83 -3.61
N PRO A 75 19.86 -15.24 -3.03
CA PRO A 75 19.69 -14.13 -2.10
C PRO A 75 19.19 -12.89 -2.85
N ALA A 76 18.30 -12.12 -2.22
CA ALA A 76 17.88 -10.82 -2.72
C ALA A 76 19.07 -9.85 -2.72
N ARG A 77 19.09 -8.93 -3.69
CA ARG A 77 20.14 -7.91 -3.84
C ARG A 77 19.65 -6.50 -3.50
N VAL A 78 18.34 -6.35 -3.32
CA VAL A 78 17.64 -5.14 -2.90
C VAL A 78 17.09 -5.37 -1.48
N GLY A 79 17.08 -4.32 -0.66
CA GLY A 79 16.53 -4.34 0.68
C GLY A 79 15.49 -3.24 0.90
N LEU A 80 14.75 -3.33 2.02
CA LEU A 80 13.74 -2.33 2.42
C LEU A 80 14.31 -0.90 2.52
N ASP A 81 15.60 -0.73 2.81
CA ASP A 81 16.23 0.59 2.89
C ASP A 81 16.45 1.24 1.51
N ASP A 82 16.31 0.49 0.41
CA ASP A 82 16.52 0.97 -0.95
C ASP A 82 15.28 1.64 -1.55
N LEU A 83 14.11 1.44 -0.92
CA LEU A 83 12.81 1.90 -1.40
C LEU A 83 11.88 2.17 -0.21
N TYR A 84 11.46 3.42 -0.04
CA TYR A 84 10.57 3.83 1.04
C TYR A 84 9.37 4.58 0.47
N ASP A 85 8.18 4.25 0.94
CA ASP A 85 6.98 5.06 0.75
C ASP A 85 6.44 5.11 -0.68
N VAL A 86 6.42 3.96 -1.37
CA VAL A 86 5.82 3.83 -2.72
C VAL A 86 4.32 3.56 -2.66
N GLU A 87 3.89 2.49 -2.02
CA GLU A 87 2.47 2.11 -1.93
C GLU A 87 1.91 2.31 -0.52
N ALA A 88 2.78 2.29 0.47
CA ALA A 88 2.34 2.36 1.84
C ALA A 88 1.95 3.83 2.25
N PRO A 89 0.80 4.07 2.90
CA PRO A 89 0.33 5.41 3.28
C PRO A 89 1.04 6.00 4.50
N ASP A 90 1.37 7.30 4.52
CA ASP A 90 2.22 7.98 5.53
C ASP A 90 1.95 7.50 6.97
N VAL A 91 3.01 7.22 7.73
CA VAL A 91 2.95 6.70 9.11
C VAL A 91 2.04 7.53 10.02
N GLY A 92 1.95 8.84 9.79
CA GLY A 92 1.07 9.76 10.53
C GLY A 92 -0.33 9.97 9.93
N ALA A 93 -0.73 9.19 8.92
CA ALA A 93 -1.98 9.41 8.20
C ALA A 93 -3.23 9.06 9.00
N VAL A 94 -3.13 8.22 10.04
CA VAL A 94 -4.26 7.78 10.88
C VAL A 94 -4.25 8.43 12.25
N TYR A 95 -5.45 8.66 12.80
CA TYR A 95 -5.68 9.25 14.11
C TYR A 95 -6.90 8.61 14.78
N SER A 96 -6.96 8.69 16.12
CA SER A 96 -8.10 8.20 16.89
C SER A 96 -9.39 8.87 16.42
N GLY A 97 -10.49 8.10 16.30
CA GLY A 97 -11.78 8.64 15.84
C GLY A 97 -11.88 8.90 14.33
N MET A 98 -10.87 8.51 13.53
CA MET A 98 -10.90 8.61 12.07
C MET A 98 -12.15 7.94 11.48
N SER A 99 -12.85 8.68 10.63
CA SER A 99 -14.01 8.17 9.88
C SER A 99 -13.63 7.16 8.79
N THR A 100 -14.54 6.27 8.43
CA THR A 100 -14.33 5.30 7.35
C THR A 100 -14.05 6.01 6.01
N ILE A 101 -14.72 7.14 5.72
CA ILE A 101 -14.44 7.92 4.51
C ILE A 101 -12.99 8.43 4.47
N LYS A 102 -12.44 8.87 5.61
CA LYS A 102 -11.05 9.32 5.70
C LYS A 102 -10.07 8.18 5.50
N ALA A 103 -10.36 7.00 6.04
CA ALA A 103 -9.56 5.81 5.80
C ALA A 103 -9.50 5.45 4.31
N PHE A 104 -10.63 5.50 3.59
CA PHE A 104 -10.67 5.32 2.14
C PHE A 104 -9.85 6.38 1.38
N GLN A 105 -9.87 7.64 1.83
CA GLN A 105 -9.06 8.69 1.22
C GLN A 105 -7.56 8.44 1.40
N VAL A 106 -7.15 7.93 2.57
CA VAL A 106 -5.76 7.56 2.85
C VAL A 106 -5.32 6.40 1.94
N GLY A 107 -6.11 5.32 1.87
CA GLY A 107 -5.83 4.21 0.96
C GLY A 107 -5.74 4.67 -0.51
N LEU A 108 -6.75 5.42 -0.98
CA LEU A 108 -6.79 5.92 -2.36
C LEU A 108 -5.57 6.77 -2.73
N ALA A 109 -5.07 7.60 -1.80
CA ALA A 109 -3.87 8.39 -2.02
C ALA A 109 -2.61 7.50 -2.09
N ALA A 110 -2.60 6.38 -1.37
CA ALA A 110 -1.50 5.42 -1.37
C ALA A 110 -1.45 4.64 -2.69
N GLU A 111 -2.57 4.09 -3.15
CA GLU A 111 -2.66 3.42 -4.47
C GLU A 111 -2.28 4.37 -5.61
N GLN A 112 -2.74 5.62 -5.56
CA GLN A 112 -2.38 6.60 -6.60
C GLN A 112 -0.87 6.89 -6.60
N LYS A 113 -0.23 6.88 -5.43
CA LYS A 113 1.22 7.06 -5.30
C LYS A 113 1.98 5.87 -5.89
N ALA A 114 1.51 4.65 -5.69
CA ALA A 114 2.06 3.45 -6.29
C ALA A 114 1.91 3.47 -7.82
N PHE A 115 0.72 3.81 -8.32
CA PHE A 115 0.47 4.00 -9.76
C PHE A 115 1.44 5.01 -10.36
N ASP A 116 1.57 6.19 -9.75
CA ASP A 116 2.45 7.25 -10.25
C ASP A 116 3.91 6.78 -10.25
N PHE A 117 4.33 6.02 -9.24
CA PHE A 117 5.67 5.43 -9.18
C PHE A 117 5.92 4.49 -10.36
N TYR A 118 5.03 3.52 -10.61
CA TYR A 118 5.19 2.57 -11.71
C TYR A 118 5.12 3.26 -13.07
N ASP A 119 4.20 4.20 -13.27
CA ASP A 119 4.07 4.95 -14.53
C ASP A 119 5.32 5.80 -14.82
N MET A 120 5.88 6.45 -13.80
CA MET A 120 7.15 7.18 -13.92
C MET A 120 8.35 6.25 -14.12
N ALA A 121 8.32 5.03 -13.58
CA ALA A 121 9.41 4.05 -13.71
C ALA A 121 9.47 3.42 -15.11
N LEU A 122 8.32 3.14 -15.75
CA LEU A 122 8.21 2.44 -17.03
C LEU A 122 9.06 3.01 -18.18
N PRO A 123 9.18 4.34 -18.38
CA PRO A 123 10.05 4.93 -19.39
C PRO A 123 11.55 4.66 -19.17
N HIS A 124 11.96 4.41 -17.92
CA HIS A 124 13.36 4.21 -17.53
C HIS A 124 13.79 2.74 -17.55
N ILE A 125 12.85 1.81 -17.76
CA ILE A 125 13.10 0.38 -17.80
C ILE A 125 13.32 -0.07 -19.25
N HIS A 126 14.46 -0.72 -19.49
CA HIS A 126 14.84 -1.21 -20.82
C HIS A 126 14.67 -2.72 -20.98
N ASP A 127 14.69 -3.47 -19.88
CA ASP A 127 14.46 -4.91 -19.90
C ASP A 127 12.96 -5.19 -20.16
N PRO A 128 12.61 -5.96 -21.20
CA PRO A 128 11.22 -6.22 -21.56
C PRO A 128 10.46 -7.04 -20.50
N GLU A 129 11.12 -7.91 -19.75
CA GLU A 129 10.47 -8.70 -18.71
C GLU A 129 10.18 -7.85 -17.47
N VAL A 130 11.12 -6.98 -17.09
CA VAL A 130 10.91 -5.99 -16.02
C VAL A 130 9.80 -5.02 -16.40
N LYS A 131 9.79 -4.56 -17.66
CA LYS A 131 8.77 -3.66 -18.16
C LYS A 131 7.38 -4.30 -18.14
N ALA A 132 7.28 -5.58 -18.49
CA ALA A 132 6.03 -6.32 -18.40
C ALA A 132 5.52 -6.42 -16.96
N LEU A 133 6.40 -6.77 -16.01
CA LEU A 133 6.05 -6.82 -14.59
C LEU A 133 5.58 -5.45 -14.05
N PHE A 134 6.31 -4.37 -14.35
CA PHE A 134 5.93 -3.04 -13.88
C PHE A 134 4.64 -2.53 -14.53
N THR A 135 4.32 -2.99 -15.74
CA THR A 135 3.04 -2.67 -16.40
C THR A 135 1.89 -3.41 -15.73
N GLU A 136 2.10 -4.70 -15.42
CA GLU A 136 1.15 -5.55 -14.68
C GLU A 136 0.82 -4.90 -13.32
N LEU A 137 1.84 -4.58 -12.52
CA LEU A 137 1.65 -3.92 -11.21
C LEU A 137 0.92 -2.58 -11.34
N ARG A 138 1.32 -1.69 -12.27
CA ARG A 138 0.61 -0.42 -12.49
C ARG A 138 -0.87 -0.61 -12.85
N ASP A 139 -1.17 -1.61 -13.66
CA ASP A 139 -2.54 -1.90 -14.08
C ASP A 139 -3.35 -2.47 -12.89
N GLU A 140 -2.74 -3.28 -12.02
CA GLU A 140 -3.31 -3.72 -10.73
C GLU A 140 -3.63 -2.54 -9.80
N GLU A 141 -2.72 -1.56 -9.66
CA GLU A 141 -2.97 -0.32 -8.89
C GLU A 141 -4.19 0.45 -9.42
N THR A 142 -4.40 0.42 -10.73
CA THR A 142 -5.56 1.07 -11.35
C THR A 142 -6.86 0.37 -10.93
N GLU A 143 -6.86 -0.96 -10.89
CA GLU A 143 -7.99 -1.75 -10.40
C GLU A 143 -8.25 -1.47 -8.91
N HIS A 144 -7.21 -1.37 -8.09
CA HIS A 144 -7.31 -0.98 -6.67
C HIS A 144 -7.96 0.39 -6.50
N VAL A 145 -7.49 1.41 -7.23
CA VAL A 145 -8.08 2.75 -7.23
C VAL A 145 -9.57 2.73 -7.58
N GLU A 146 -9.96 1.95 -8.59
CA GLU A 146 -11.36 1.81 -8.99
C GLU A 146 -12.20 1.08 -7.93
N MET A 147 -11.67 0.01 -7.35
CA MET A 147 -12.29 -0.73 -6.26
C MET A 147 -12.50 0.15 -5.03
N LEU A 148 -11.52 0.96 -4.64
CA LEU A 148 -11.61 1.91 -3.54
C LEU A 148 -12.64 2.99 -3.81
N LYS A 149 -12.67 3.57 -5.02
CA LYS A 149 -13.70 4.55 -5.40
C LYS A 149 -15.10 3.95 -5.36
N ALA A 150 -15.27 2.72 -5.85
CA ALA A 150 -16.54 2.01 -5.82
C ALA A 150 -16.98 1.65 -4.39
N GLY A 151 -16.04 1.23 -3.54
CA GLY A 151 -16.28 1.01 -2.12
C GLY A 151 -16.69 2.29 -1.39
N MET A 152 -15.97 3.38 -1.62
CA MET A 152 -16.25 4.70 -1.06
C MET A 152 -17.64 5.21 -1.46
N ALA A 153 -18.06 4.99 -2.70
CA ALA A 153 -19.40 5.38 -3.19
C ALA A 153 -20.55 4.57 -2.56
N ARG A 154 -20.26 3.39 -1.99
CA ARG A 154 -21.23 2.53 -1.30
C ARG A 154 -21.28 2.77 0.21
N LEU A 155 -20.40 3.64 0.73
CA LEU A 155 -20.39 3.94 2.15
C LEU A 155 -21.71 4.62 2.57
N PRO A 156 -22.25 4.24 3.73
CA PRO A 156 -23.43 4.88 4.27
C PRO A 156 -23.13 6.33 4.69
N ALA A 157 -24.16 7.17 4.82
CA ALA A 157 -23.99 8.61 5.08
C ALA A 157 -23.31 8.92 6.43
N ASP A 158 -23.39 7.99 7.40
CA ASP A 158 -22.72 8.03 8.69
C ASP A 158 -21.24 7.62 8.63
N ALA A 159 -20.73 7.12 7.49
CA ALA A 159 -19.31 6.82 7.30
C ALA A 159 -18.42 8.09 7.26
N ALA A 160 -19.03 9.28 7.18
CA ALA A 160 -18.37 10.57 7.34
C ALA A 160 -18.25 10.99 8.82
N PHE A 161 -18.94 10.31 9.73
CA PHE A 161 -18.95 10.66 11.14
C PHE A 161 -17.56 10.41 11.72
N GLU A 162 -16.96 11.48 12.23
CA GLU A 162 -15.76 11.42 13.05
C GLU A 162 -16.21 11.50 14.50
N ALA A 163 -15.71 10.61 15.35
CA ALA A 163 -15.89 10.79 16.78
C ALA A 163 -15.12 12.06 17.16
N GLU A 164 -15.79 13.00 17.84
CA GLU A 164 -15.09 14.13 18.44
C GLU A 164 -14.04 13.55 19.40
N ASP A 165 -12.77 13.89 19.16
CA ASP A 165 -11.70 13.68 20.12
C ASP A 165 -12.08 14.60 21.30
N ASP A 166 -12.64 14.02 22.37
CA ASP A 166 -12.92 14.74 23.62
C ASP A 166 -11.58 15.23 24.18
N LEU A 167 -11.07 16.34 23.66
CA LEU A 167 -9.94 17.10 24.18
C LEU A 167 -10.36 17.89 25.43
N ASP A 168 -11.20 17.31 26.28
CA ASP A 168 -11.46 17.76 27.65
C ASP A 168 -10.49 17.05 28.61
N ASP A 169 -9.20 17.03 28.26
CA ASP A 169 -8.13 16.99 29.26
C ASP A 169 -7.96 18.43 29.80
N GLU A 170 -8.93 18.88 30.62
CA GLU A 170 -8.66 19.99 31.52
C GLU A 170 -7.53 19.55 32.48
N PRO A 171 -6.40 20.26 32.53
CA PRO A 171 -5.41 20.00 33.57
C PRO A 171 -6.04 20.36 34.91
N TYR A 172 -6.37 19.34 35.71
CA TYR A 172 -6.70 19.52 37.12
C TYR A 172 -5.58 20.34 37.77
N LEU A 173 -5.94 21.58 38.11
CA LEU A 173 -5.10 22.61 38.72
C LEU A 173 -4.89 22.33 40.22
#